data_AF-A0A396LRP2-F1
#
_entry.id   AF-A0A396LRP2-F1
#
_cell.length_a   1.000
_cell.length_b   1.000
_cell.length_c   1.000
_cell.angle_alpha   90.00
_cell.angle_beta   90.00
_cell.angle_gamma   90.00
#
_symmetry.space_group_name_H-M   'P 1'
#
loop_
_entity.id
_entity.type
_entity.pdbx_description
1 polymer ?
#
loop_
_entity_poly.entity_id
_entity_poly.type
_entity_poly.pdbx_seq_one_letter_code
_entity_poly.pdbx_strand_id
1 'polypeptide(L)'
;MTEKSEWQFLVDYVKDDTTDFRNAVCRSQLMALWTAYCMHNDLCVDTKMYDATLFDLWLAVSLEQRRALRIFRFSEFDSWMSQWLV
;
A
#
# COMPACT_ATOMS: atom_id res chain seq x y z
N MET A 1 2.53 -20.45 1.77
CA MET A 1 1.26 -19.81 1.38
C MET A 1 1.03 -20.12 -0.08
N THR A 2 -0.12 -20.69 -0.44
CA THR A 2 -0.48 -20.88 -1.85
C THR A 2 -0.72 -19.52 -2.50
N GLU A 3 -0.12 -19.32 -3.66
CA GLU A 3 0.10 -18.10 -4.46
C GLU A 3 -1.17 -17.32 -4.91
N LYS A 4 -2.31 -17.44 -4.21
CA LYS A 4 -3.32 -16.37 -4.24
C LYS A 4 -2.64 -15.14 -3.66
N SER A 5 -2.14 -14.31 -4.57
CA SER A 5 -0.88 -13.61 -4.43
C SER A 5 -0.91 -12.59 -3.30
N GLU A 6 0.22 -12.38 -2.64
CA GLU A 6 0.38 -11.32 -1.61
C GLU A 6 -0.15 -9.96 -2.11
N TRP A 7 -0.03 -9.72 -3.41
CA TRP A 7 -0.66 -8.60 -4.10
C TRP A 7 -2.19 -8.57 -3.98
N GLN A 8 -2.87 -9.69 -4.24
CA GLN A 8 -4.33 -9.77 -4.09
C GLN A 8 -4.73 -9.48 -2.66
N PHE A 9 -3.98 -9.98 -1.66
CA PHE A 9 -4.25 -9.67 -0.26
C PHE A 9 -4.09 -8.17 0.04
N LEU A 10 -3.03 -7.52 -0.46
CA LEU A 10 -2.84 -6.08 -0.35
C LEU A 10 -4.00 -5.28 -0.95
N VAL A 11 -4.42 -5.67 -2.16
CA VAL A 11 -5.55 -5.03 -2.86
C VAL A 11 -6.86 -5.24 -2.12
N ASP A 12 -7.11 -6.45 -1.61
CA ASP A 12 -8.31 -6.75 -0.82
C ASP A 12 -8.31 -5.94 0.49
N TYR A 13 -7.16 -5.84 1.16
CA TYR A 13 -7.03 -5.08 2.41
C TYR A 13 -7.38 -3.60 2.27
N VAL A 14 -6.96 -2.94 1.17
CA VAL A 14 -7.29 -1.53 0.91
C VAL A 14 -8.71 -1.32 0.38
N LYS A 15 -9.35 -2.36 -0.15
CA LYS A 15 -10.73 -2.33 -0.66
C LYS A 15 -11.76 -2.77 0.39
N ASP A 16 -11.33 -3.40 1.47
CA ASP A 16 -12.21 -3.84 2.54
C ASP A 16 -12.81 -2.63 3.27
N ASP A 17 -14.14 -2.50 3.23
CA ASP A 17 -14.90 -1.44 3.90
C ASP A 17 -14.82 -1.53 5.44
N THR A 18 -14.37 -2.67 5.98
CA THR A 18 -14.13 -2.86 7.42
C THR A 18 -12.74 -2.39 7.87
N THR A 19 -11.81 -2.17 6.94
CA THR A 19 -10.50 -1.57 7.25
C THR A 19 -10.66 -0.08 7.53
N ASP A 20 -10.42 0.35 8.77
CA ASP A 20 -10.51 1.77 9.15
C ASP A 20 -9.14 2.44 9.17
N PHE A 21 -8.79 3.17 8.11
CA PHE A 21 -7.52 3.92 8.07
C PHE A 21 -7.47 5.15 8.99
N ARG A 22 -8.54 5.49 9.73
CA ARG A 22 -8.42 6.42 10.87
C ARG A 22 -7.68 5.77 12.04
N ASN A 23 -7.71 4.44 12.13
CA ASN A 23 -6.93 3.67 13.10
C ASN A 23 -5.46 3.58 12.68
N ALA A 24 -4.56 3.93 13.60
CA ALA A 24 -3.11 3.85 13.38
C ALA A 24 -2.62 2.42 13.12
N VAL A 25 -3.27 1.41 13.72
CA VAL A 25 -2.92 0.01 13.52
C VAL A 25 -3.15 -0.41 12.08
N CYS A 26 -4.29 -0.07 11.47
CA CYS A 26 -4.59 -0.40 10.09
C CYS A 26 -3.61 0.26 9.11
N ARG A 27 -3.20 1.50 9.40
CA ARG A 27 -2.16 2.20 8.63
C ARG A 27 -0.81 1.49 8.71
N SER A 28 -0.37 1.13 9.92
CA SER A 28 0.88 0.40 10.11
C SER A 28 0.85 -1.00 9.47
N GLN A 29 -0.31 -1.66 9.48
CA GLN A 29 -0.50 -2.95 8.80
C GLN A 29 -0.35 -2.80 7.28
N LEU A 30 -0.96 -1.79 6.66
CA LEU A 30 -0.77 -1.53 5.22
C LEU A 30 0.71 -1.31 4.87
N MET A 31 1.42 -0.49 5.66
CA MET A 31 2.86 -0.29 5.47
C MET A 31 3.66 -1.59 5.61
N ALA A 32 3.33 -2.41 6.61
CA ALA A 32 4.00 -3.70 6.82
C ALA A 32 3.80 -4.65 5.64
N LEU A 33 2.56 -4.74 5.13
CA LEU A 33 2.21 -5.58 3.98
C LEU A 33 2.94 -5.12 2.73
N TRP A 34 3.00 -3.80 2.48
CA TRP A 34 3.72 -3.25 1.34
C TRP A 34 5.24 -3.48 1.44
N THR A 35 5.81 -3.28 2.64
CA THR A 35 7.23 -3.49 2.90
C THR A 35 7.62 -4.94 2.64
N ALA A 36 6.85 -5.89 3.17
CA ALA A 36 7.08 -7.32 2.94
C ALA A 36 6.94 -7.69 1.46
N TYR A 37 5.91 -7.16 0.78
CA TYR A 37 5.72 -7.38 -0.66
C TYR A 37 6.90 -6.86 -1.48
N CYS A 38 7.44 -5.68 -1.16
CA CYS A 38 8.62 -5.16 -1.83
C CYS A 38 9.85 -6.05 -1.61
N MET A 39 10.08 -6.51 -0.38
CA MET A 39 11.21 -7.40 -0.05
C MET A 39 11.11 -8.76 -0.76
N HIS A 40 9.91 -9.34 -0.88
CA HIS A 40 9.73 -10.62 -1.56
C HIS A 40 9.84 -10.53 -3.09
N ASN A 41 9.67 -9.34 -3.66
CA ASN A 41 9.65 -9.12 -5.12
C ASN A 41 10.79 -8.21 -5.61
N ASP A 42 11.80 -7.97 -4.76
CA ASP A 42 12.97 -7.13 -5.05
C ASP A 42 12.61 -5.72 -5.58
N LEU A 43 11.51 -5.13 -5.08
CA LEU A 43 11.09 -3.78 -5.48
C LEU A 43 11.93 -2.73 -4.74
N CYS A 44 12.76 -2.03 -5.49
CA CYS A 44 13.60 -0.93 -4.99
C CYS A 44 12.88 0.41 -5.16
N VAL A 45 12.93 1.26 -4.12
CA VAL A 45 12.39 2.62 -4.14
C VAL A 45 13.02 3.44 -5.29
N ASP A 46 12.27 4.41 -5.82
CA ASP A 46 12.67 5.27 -6.95
C ASP A 46 12.96 4.51 -8.26
N THR A 47 12.49 3.26 -8.38
CA THR A 47 12.51 2.53 -9.65
C THR A 47 11.16 2.58 -10.33
N LYS A 48 11.18 2.58 -11.67
CA LYS A 48 9.95 2.56 -12.49
C LYS A 48 9.01 1.42 -12.13
N MET A 49 9.55 0.27 -11.71
CA MET A 49 8.74 -0.90 -11.35
C MET A 49 8.04 -0.69 -10.01
N TYR A 50 8.77 -0.21 -8.99
CA TYR A 50 8.18 0.17 -7.71
C TYR A 50 7.09 1.24 -7.89
N ASP A 51 7.38 2.32 -8.63
CA ASP A 51 6.43 3.41 -8.86
C ASP A 51 5.16 2.91 -9.54
N ALA A 52 5.30 2.07 -10.59
CA ALA A 52 4.15 1.51 -11.31
C ALA A 52 3.31 0.61 -10.42
N THR A 53 3.94 -0.30 -9.66
CA THR A 53 3.23 -1.22 -8.77
C THR A 53 2.55 -0.47 -7.61
N LEU A 54 3.21 0.53 -7.04
CA LEU A 54 2.61 1.36 -6.00
C LEU A 54 1.47 2.21 -6.54
N PHE A 55 1.56 2.68 -7.78
CA PHE A 55 0.50 3.43 -8.44
C PHE A 55 -0.75 2.56 -8.65
N ASP A 56 -0.58 1.30 -9.02
CA ASP A 56 -1.71 0.35 -9.10
C ASP A 56 -2.39 0.14 -7.74
N LEU A 57 -1.61 0.04 -6.65
CA LEU A 57 -2.16 -0.04 -5.30
C LEU A 57 -2.90 1.24 -4.92
N TRP A 58 -2.34 2.41 -5.24
CA TRP A 58 -2.97 3.71 -5.03
C TRP A 58 -4.31 3.82 -5.77
N LEU A 59 -4.39 3.35 -7.02
CA LEU A 59 -5.64 3.30 -7.78
C LEU A 59 -6.69 2.38 -7.15
N ALA A 60 -6.27 1.34 -6.42
CA ALA A 60 -7.19 0.48 -5.66
C ALA A 60 -7.74 1.14 -4.38
N VAL A 61 -7.04 2.12 -3.80
CA VAL A 61 -7.52 2.86 -2.62
C VAL A 61 -8.68 3.78 -3.00
N SER A 62 -9.87 3.53 -2.44
CA SER A 62 -11.07 4.31 -2.70
C SER A 62 -10.95 5.76 -2.21
N LEU A 63 -11.78 6.68 -2.73
CA LEU A 63 -11.79 8.07 -2.28
C LEU A 63 -12.10 8.21 -0.77
N GLU A 64 -12.93 7.32 -0.22
CA GLU A 64 -13.23 7.29 1.21
C GLU A 64 -12.01 6.89 2.03
N GLN A 65 -11.31 5.83 1.62
CA GLN A 65 -10.08 5.39 2.28
C GLN A 65 -8.98 6.45 2.18
N ARG A 66 -8.86 7.15 1.03
CA ARG A 66 -7.97 8.32 0.87
C ARG A 66 -8.30 9.46 1.85
N ARG A 67 -9.59 9.74 2.08
CA ARG A 67 -10.04 10.71 3.09
C ARG A 67 -9.70 10.26 4.51
N ALA A 68 -9.86 8.97 4.82
CA ALA A 68 -9.51 8.39 6.12
C ALA A 68 -7.99 8.48 6.38
N LEU A 69 -7.17 8.24 5.35
CA LEU A 69 -5.71 8.41 5.37
C LEU A 69 -5.26 9.88 5.41
N ARG A 70 -6.11 10.82 4.97
CA ARG A 70 -5.74 12.22 4.69
C ARG A 70 -4.63 12.36 3.65
N ILE A 71 -4.61 11.47 2.67
CA ILE A 71 -3.64 11.43 1.57
C ILE A 71 -4.43 11.58 0.27
N PHE A 72 -4.10 12.57 -0.55
CA PHE A 72 -4.84 12.87 -1.79
C PHE A 72 -3.98 12.84 -3.05
N ARG A 73 -2.66 12.85 -2.89
CA ARG A 73 -1.71 12.82 -4.00
C ARG A 73 -0.93 11.52 -3.95
N PHE A 74 -0.62 10.99 -5.13
CA PHE A 74 0.25 9.83 -5.24
C PHE A 74 1.61 10.07 -4.58
N SER A 75 2.20 11.26 -4.70
CA SER A 75 3.48 11.60 -4.06
C SER A 75 3.43 11.57 -2.52
N GLU A 76 2.29 11.89 -1.91
CA GLU A 76 2.10 11.78 -0.46
C GLU A 76 1.98 10.31 -0.04
N PHE A 77 1.29 9.50 -0.85
CA PHE A 77 1.17 8.06 -0.64
C PHE A 77 2.51 7.35 -0.79
N ASP A 78 3.28 7.70 -1.82
CA ASP A 78 4.60 7.18 -2.08
C ASP A 78 5.60 7.48 -0.96
N SER A 79 5.67 8.74 -0.54
CA SER A 79 6.50 9.13 0.62
C SER A 79 6.08 8.44 1.92
N TRP A 80 4.80 8.09 2.07
CA TRP A 80 4.32 7.37 3.25
C TRP A 80 4.69 5.88 3.19
N MET A 81 4.51 5.24 2.04
CA MET A 81 4.69 3.79 1.86
C MET A 81 6.17 3.38 1.83
N SER A 82 7.07 4.29 1.44
CA SER A 82 8.52 4.05 1.37
C SER A 82 9.26 4.16 2.71
N GLN A 83 8.63 4.61 3.80
CA GLN A 83 9.33 4.95 5.06
C GLN A 83 10.09 3.79 5.73
N TRP A 84 9.71 2.55 5.44
CA TRP A 84 10.34 1.35 6.01
C TRP A 84 11.22 0.59 5.01
N LEU A 85 11.40 1.13 3.82
CA LEU A 85 12.28 0.60 2.78
C LEU A 85 13.63 1.33 2.82
N VAL A 86 14.71 0.61 2.53
CA VAL A 86 16.11 1.10 2.53
C VAL A 86 16.66 1.03 1.11
#